data_AF-A0AAE9FJ10-F1
#
_entry.id   AF-A0AAE9FJ10-F1
#
_cell.length_a   1.000
_cell.length_b   1.000
_cell.length_c   1.000
_cell.angle_alpha   90.00
_cell.angle_beta   90.00
_cell.angle_gamma   90.00
#
_symmetry.space_group_name_H-M   'P 1'
#
loop_
_entity.id
_entity.type
_entity.pdbx_description
1 polymer ?
#
loop_
_entity_poly.entity_id
_entity_poly.type
_entity_poly.pdbx_seq_one_letter_code
_entity_poly.pdbx_strand_id
1 'polypeptide(L)'
;MGATVIIWLEADHELEGKKAKVKHVFDIYSQIINETIARRGDGGESDETTACIIIKSSRDGMTTRWTFAAATLYALTVITSTGYDHVTPATDPGRIFTVFFGLIGIPLMFITAADIRKFLSEIVIRTYANFLVIGKMIANLVEMGAQKSKQRNANILYDKECEDETERDNFIKGFNTIRFTDPDISAIDPKLRVRRDLARPELETLCASREFVYDENLKAKETKYIMVDISYKLNAKPRPFTLFAFPVTRLTLA
;
A
#
# COMPACT_ATOMS: atom_id res chain seq x y z
N MET A 1 13.24 19.75 -30.59
CA MET A 1 13.35 21.03 -31.31
C MET A 1 14.50 21.91 -30.79
N GLY A 2 14.55 22.27 -29.49
CA GLY A 2 15.67 23.10 -28.98
C GLY A 2 17.05 22.46 -29.14
N ALA A 3 17.20 21.20 -28.72
CA ALA A 3 18.47 20.46 -28.82
C ALA A 3 18.99 20.31 -30.26
N THR A 4 18.10 20.08 -31.23
CA THR A 4 18.46 19.91 -32.64
C THR A 4 18.96 21.21 -33.27
N VAL A 5 18.37 22.36 -32.88
CA VAL A 5 18.82 23.68 -33.36
C VAL A 5 20.20 24.04 -32.78
N ILE A 6 20.44 23.72 -31.52
CA ILE A 6 21.74 23.98 -30.87
C ILE A 6 22.84 23.12 -31.49
N ILE A 7 22.57 21.84 -31.75
CA ILE A 7 23.51 20.97 -32.47
C ILE A 7 23.82 21.56 -33.84
N TRP A 8 22.81 22.00 -34.57
CA TRP A 8 23.01 22.57 -35.90
C TRP A 8 23.86 23.86 -35.87
N LEU A 9 23.64 24.74 -34.90
CA LEU A 9 24.38 26.00 -34.79
C LEU A 9 25.83 25.82 -34.31
N GLU A 10 26.09 24.83 -33.44
CA GLU A 10 27.36 24.76 -32.72
C GLU A 10 28.25 23.58 -33.15
N ALA A 11 27.68 22.50 -33.68
CA ALA A 11 28.45 21.31 -34.05
C ALA A 11 29.41 21.59 -35.20
N ASP A 12 29.00 22.37 -36.20
CA ASP A 12 29.84 22.68 -37.37
C ASP A 12 31.03 23.55 -36.97
N HIS A 13 30.82 24.55 -36.10
CA HIS A 13 31.89 25.42 -35.60
C HIS A 13 32.93 24.64 -34.76
N GLU A 14 32.48 23.76 -33.86
CA GLU A 14 33.39 22.96 -33.04
C GLU A 14 34.19 21.96 -33.91
N LEU A 15 33.56 21.38 -34.93
CA LEU A 15 34.19 20.48 -35.87
C LEU A 15 35.23 21.18 -36.74
N GLU A 16 34.95 22.38 -37.23
CA GLU A 16 35.91 23.19 -37.99
C GLU A 16 37.12 23.57 -37.15
N GLY A 17 36.92 23.99 -35.89
CA GLY A 17 38.01 24.28 -34.97
C GLY A 17 38.89 23.07 -34.68
N LYS A 18 38.30 21.88 -34.52
CA LYS A 18 39.07 20.62 -34.34
C LYS A 18 39.81 20.24 -35.62
N LYS A 19 39.16 20.33 -36.79
CA LYS A 19 39.77 20.05 -38.09
C LYS A 19 40.96 20.97 -38.37
N ALA A 20 40.85 22.26 -38.05
CA ALA A 20 41.94 23.22 -38.23
C ALA A 20 43.16 22.88 -37.35
N LYS A 21 42.93 22.52 -36.08
CA LYS A 21 44.00 22.09 -35.16
C LYS A 21 44.67 20.79 -35.63
N VAL A 22 43.86 19.80 -36.00
CA VAL A 22 44.37 18.51 -36.51
C VAL A 22 45.13 18.71 -37.82
N LYS A 23 44.65 19.56 -38.72
CA LYS A 23 45.34 19.92 -39.96
C LYS A 23 46.71 20.55 -39.68
N HIS A 24 46.77 21.52 -38.77
CA HIS A 24 48.04 22.15 -38.38
C HIS A 24 49.04 21.14 -37.81
N VAL A 25 48.57 20.23 -36.96
CA VAL A 25 49.39 19.14 -36.41
C VAL A 25 49.87 18.21 -37.53
N PHE A 26 49.00 17.84 -38.46
CA PHE A 26 49.33 17.01 -39.61
C PHE A 26 50.36 17.69 -40.53
N ASP A 27 50.21 18.99 -40.78
CA ASP A 27 51.15 19.79 -41.57
C ASP A 27 52.56 19.76 -40.93
N ILE A 28 52.67 19.91 -39.60
CA ILE A 28 53.95 19.80 -38.87
C ILE A 28 54.55 18.39 -38.99
N TYR A 29 53.74 17.34 -38.78
CA TYR A 29 54.24 15.96 -38.91
C TYR A 29 54.71 15.67 -40.33
N SER A 30 54.00 16.14 -41.35
CA SER A 30 54.40 15.96 -42.75
C SER A 30 55.72 16.64 -43.06
N GLN A 31 55.98 17.82 -42.49
CA GLN A 31 57.27 18.50 -42.61
C GLN A 31 58.40 17.69 -41.96
N ILE A 32 58.19 17.20 -40.73
CA ILE A 32 59.17 16.39 -40.01
C ILE A 32 59.47 15.10 -40.78
N ILE A 33 58.44 14.39 -41.24
CA ILE A 33 58.58 13.13 -41.99
C ILE A 33 59.35 13.38 -43.29
N ASN A 34 58.96 14.39 -44.08
CA ASN A 34 59.67 14.73 -45.32
C ASN A 34 61.13 15.10 -45.08
N GLU A 35 61.43 15.81 -43.99
CA GLU A 35 62.81 16.16 -43.61
C GLU A 35 63.61 14.92 -43.16
N THR A 36 62.99 13.97 -42.46
CA THR A 36 63.63 12.72 -42.03
C THR A 36 63.90 11.77 -43.21
N ILE A 37 62.97 11.66 -44.17
CA ILE A 37 63.14 10.82 -45.37
C ILE A 37 64.25 11.39 -46.26
N ALA A 38 64.31 12.72 -46.43
CA ALA A 38 65.38 13.38 -47.17
C ALA A 38 66.77 13.13 -46.57
N ARG A 39 66.86 12.92 -45.26
CA ARG A 39 68.12 12.57 -44.58
C ARG A 39 68.46 11.07 -44.60
N ARG A 40 67.48 10.18 -44.77
CA ARG A 40 67.66 8.73 -44.56
C ARG A 40 67.85 7.92 -45.85
N GLY A 41 67.39 8.40 -47.00
CA GLY A 41 67.69 7.79 -48.31
C GLY A 41 67.18 6.36 -48.55
N ASP A 42 66.49 5.74 -47.59
CA ASP A 42 65.88 4.41 -47.72
C ASP A 42 64.51 4.41 -47.03
N GLY A 43 63.46 4.12 -47.81
CA GLY A 43 62.06 4.21 -47.41
C GLY A 43 61.60 2.94 -46.70
N GLY A 44 61.58 2.98 -45.37
CA GLY A 44 61.18 1.85 -44.53
C GLY A 44 59.67 1.74 -44.29
N GLU A 45 59.13 0.53 -44.45
CA GLU A 45 57.72 0.13 -44.26
C GLU A 45 57.18 0.30 -42.81
N SER A 46 58.07 0.52 -41.84
CA SER A 46 57.71 0.83 -40.43
C SER A 46 57.14 2.24 -40.24
N ASP A 47 57.48 3.18 -41.12
CA ASP A 47 57.08 4.57 -40.97
C ASP A 47 55.63 4.78 -41.46
N GLU A 48 55.19 4.02 -42.46
CA GLU A 48 53.82 4.04 -42.98
C GLU A 48 52.80 3.45 -41.99
N THR A 49 53.16 2.35 -41.32
CA THR A 49 52.30 1.74 -40.28
C THR A 49 52.16 2.65 -39.07
N THR A 50 53.25 3.32 -38.66
CA THR A 50 53.23 4.30 -37.56
C THR A 50 52.40 5.54 -37.92
N ALA A 51 52.53 6.05 -39.15
CA ALA A 51 51.71 7.16 -39.64
C ALA A 51 50.22 6.81 -39.69
N CYS A 52 49.86 5.60 -40.13
CA CYS A 52 48.48 5.14 -40.20
C CYS A 52 47.82 5.04 -38.80
N ILE A 53 48.57 4.56 -37.80
CA ILE A 53 48.10 4.49 -36.40
C ILE A 53 47.86 5.89 -35.83
N ILE A 54 48.75 6.84 -36.09
CA ILE A 54 48.61 8.24 -35.65
C ILE A 54 47.39 8.89 -36.32
N ILE A 55 47.20 8.68 -37.63
CA ILE A 55 46.04 9.19 -38.37
C ILE A 55 44.74 8.61 -37.81
N LYS A 56 44.71 7.32 -37.45
CA LYS A 56 43.56 6.67 -36.84
C LYS A 56 43.24 7.25 -35.45
N SER A 57 44.26 7.38 -34.60
CA SER A 57 44.13 7.99 -33.27
C SER A 57 43.65 9.46 -33.33
N SER A 58 44.16 10.24 -34.30
CA SER A 58 43.69 11.62 -34.53
C SER A 58 42.23 11.68 -35.00
N ARG A 59 41.78 10.69 -35.77
CA ARG A 59 40.41 10.62 -36.30
C ARG A 59 39.39 10.31 -35.19
N ASP A 60 39.76 9.47 -34.23
CA ASP A 60 38.90 9.10 -33.10
C ASP A 60 38.67 10.27 -32.13
N GLY A 61 39.56 11.27 -32.10
CA GLY A 61 39.42 12.52 -31.34
C GLY A 61 38.50 13.58 -31.97
N MET A 62 37.96 13.36 -33.17
CA MET A 62 37.13 14.34 -33.89
C MET A 62 35.63 14.29 -33.51
N THR A 63 35.26 13.61 -32.43
CA THR A 63 33.87 13.58 -31.97
C THR A 63 33.44 14.93 -31.39
N THR A 64 32.30 15.46 -31.82
CA THR A 64 31.73 16.72 -31.33
C THR A 64 31.25 16.56 -29.89
N ARG A 65 31.47 17.56 -29.02
CA ARG A 65 30.95 17.51 -27.64
C ARG A 65 29.41 17.62 -27.62
N TRP A 66 28.85 18.23 -28.65
CA TRP A 66 27.41 18.35 -28.91
C TRP A 66 26.80 17.06 -29.47
N THR A 67 26.64 16.06 -28.60
CA THR A 67 25.79 14.90 -28.88
C THR A 67 24.31 15.23 -28.63
N PHE A 68 23.39 14.44 -29.19
CA PHE A 68 21.95 14.64 -28.97
C PHE A 68 21.57 14.65 -27.48
N ALA A 69 22.14 13.74 -26.70
CA ALA A 69 21.93 13.68 -25.26
C ALA A 69 22.47 14.93 -24.57
N ALA A 70 23.71 15.33 -24.87
CA ALA A 70 24.33 16.51 -24.28
C ALA A 70 23.56 17.80 -24.61
N ALA A 71 23.11 17.98 -25.85
CA ALA A 71 22.33 19.14 -26.26
C ALA A 71 20.92 19.15 -25.63
N THR A 72 20.31 17.98 -25.42
CA THR A 72 19.01 17.88 -24.75
C THR A 72 19.12 18.22 -23.27
N LEU A 73 20.16 17.72 -22.59
CA LEU A 73 20.47 18.07 -21.21
C LEU A 73 20.82 19.56 -21.07
N TYR A 74 21.57 20.11 -22.02
CA TYR A 74 21.85 21.55 -22.07
C TYR A 74 20.56 22.36 -22.21
N ALA A 75 19.70 22.03 -23.18
CA ALA A 75 18.41 22.68 -23.35
C ALA A 75 17.53 22.60 -22.09
N LEU A 76 17.49 21.43 -21.44
CA LEU A 76 16.77 21.24 -20.18
C LEU A 76 17.31 22.16 -19.08
N THR A 77 18.63 22.28 -18.94
CA THR A 77 19.25 23.06 -17.86
C THR A 77 19.16 24.57 -18.06
N VAL A 78 19.11 25.03 -19.32
CA VAL A 78 18.77 26.41 -19.67
C VAL A 78 17.33 26.71 -19.26
N ILE A 79 16.40 25.81 -19.62
CA ILE A 79 14.99 25.96 -19.31
C ILE A 79 14.73 25.90 -17.79
N THR A 80 15.40 25.03 -17.05
CA THR A 80 15.26 24.92 -15.59
C THR A 80 16.10 25.95 -14.81
N SER A 81 16.81 26.84 -15.50
CA SER A 81 17.73 27.84 -14.91
C SER A 81 18.79 27.26 -13.98
N THR A 82 19.15 25.98 -14.13
CA THR A 82 20.18 25.32 -13.32
C THR A 82 21.58 25.75 -13.76
N GLY A 83 21.80 25.82 -15.08
CA GLY A 83 23.05 26.30 -15.69
C GLY A 83 24.29 25.49 -15.28
N TYR A 84 24.55 24.35 -15.94
CA TYR A 84 25.81 23.62 -15.75
C TYR A 84 26.95 24.18 -16.62
N ASP A 85 28.16 24.27 -16.07
CA ASP A 85 29.36 24.82 -16.73
C ASP A 85 30.07 23.84 -17.70
N HIS A 86 29.53 22.63 -17.88
CA HIS A 86 30.23 21.61 -18.68
C HIS A 86 30.17 21.86 -20.20
N VAL A 87 29.10 22.52 -20.68
CA VAL A 87 28.84 22.76 -22.09
C VAL A 87 28.12 24.11 -22.26
N THR A 88 28.76 25.06 -22.93
CA THR A 88 28.20 26.38 -23.25
C THR A 88 28.45 26.70 -24.73
N PRO A 89 27.50 27.35 -25.43
CA PRO A 89 27.65 27.71 -26.82
C PRO A 89 28.74 28.77 -26.95
N ALA A 90 29.78 28.45 -27.72
CA ALA A 90 30.86 29.38 -27.99
C ALA A 90 30.46 30.38 -29.07
N THR A 91 29.58 30.00 -29.99
CA THR A 91 29.14 30.84 -31.12
C THR A 91 28.17 31.96 -30.70
N ASP A 92 28.30 33.13 -31.35
CA ASP A 92 27.39 34.26 -31.18
C ASP A 92 25.92 33.93 -31.48
N PRO A 93 25.55 33.25 -32.58
CA PRO A 93 24.17 32.85 -32.83
C PRO A 93 23.63 31.85 -31.79
N GLY A 94 24.48 30.91 -31.32
CA GLY A 94 24.11 29.97 -30.27
C GLY A 94 23.77 30.67 -28.95
N ARG A 95 24.55 31.69 -28.57
CA ARG A 95 24.28 32.51 -27.36
C ARG A 95 22.97 33.28 -27.47
N ILE A 96 22.72 33.93 -28.60
CA ILE A 96 21.47 34.68 -28.84
C ILE A 96 20.26 33.73 -28.78
N PHE A 97 20.36 32.57 -29.42
CA PHE A 97 19.32 31.54 -29.36
C PHE A 97 19.03 31.09 -27.91
N THR A 98 20.07 30.81 -27.12
CA THR A 98 19.92 30.42 -25.71
C THR A 98 19.19 31.49 -24.90
N VAL A 99 19.44 32.77 -25.13
CA VAL A 99 18.74 33.87 -24.43
C VAL A 99 17.24 33.85 -24.75
N PHE A 100 16.85 33.78 -26.03
CA PHE A 100 15.44 33.69 -26.41
C PHE A 100 14.77 32.42 -25.90
N PHE A 101 15.49 31.31 -25.94
CA PHE A 101 15.02 30.02 -25.45
C PHE A 101 14.79 30.04 -23.94
N GLY A 102 15.65 30.71 -23.17
CA GLY A 102 15.46 30.94 -21.74
C GLY A 102 14.26 31.85 -21.44
N LEU A 103 14.11 32.96 -22.17
CA LEU A 103 13.02 33.92 -21.97
C LEU A 103 11.63 33.29 -22.13
N ILE A 104 11.47 32.36 -23.07
CA ILE A 104 10.20 31.65 -23.30
C ILE A 104 10.12 30.38 -22.45
N GLY A 105 11.23 29.68 -22.27
CA GLY A 105 11.29 28.38 -21.59
C GLY A 105 11.08 28.46 -20.08
N ILE A 106 11.71 29.44 -19.41
CA ILE A 106 11.61 29.62 -17.95
C ILE A 106 10.14 29.87 -17.50
N PRO A 107 9.38 30.81 -18.10
CA PRO A 107 7.98 31.02 -17.67
C PRO A 107 7.09 29.81 -17.98
N LEU A 108 7.29 29.14 -19.12
CA LEU A 108 6.56 27.92 -19.45
C LEU A 108 6.84 26.81 -18.44
N MET A 109 8.10 26.62 -18.04
CA MET A 109 8.44 25.66 -16.99
C MET A 109 7.85 26.01 -15.64
N PHE A 110 7.80 27.30 -15.29
CA PHE A 110 7.22 27.69 -14.02
C PHE A 110 5.73 27.34 -13.94
N ILE A 111 5.00 27.52 -15.05
CA ILE A 111 3.59 27.13 -15.18
C ILE A 111 3.45 25.61 -15.05
N THR A 112 4.19 24.83 -15.84
CA THR A 112 4.10 23.36 -15.78
C THR A 112 4.53 22.81 -14.42
N ALA A 113 5.56 23.38 -13.81
CA ALA A 113 6.00 23.02 -12.46
C ALA A 113 4.91 23.30 -11.42
N ALA A 114 4.16 24.41 -11.55
CA ALA A 114 3.04 24.69 -10.66
C ALA A 114 1.95 23.62 -10.75
N ASP A 115 1.64 23.15 -11.95
CA ASP A 115 0.62 22.11 -12.14
C ASP A 115 1.12 20.73 -11.72
N ILE A 116 2.39 20.39 -11.99
CA ILE A 116 3.04 19.18 -11.47
C ILE A 116 3.00 19.18 -9.95
N ARG A 117 3.29 20.31 -9.28
CA ARG A 117 3.22 20.42 -7.83
C ARG A 117 1.81 20.15 -7.28
N LYS A 118 0.77 20.67 -7.93
CA LYS A 118 -0.63 20.40 -7.52
C LYS A 118 -0.95 18.91 -7.65
N PHE A 119 -0.61 18.30 -8.78
CA PHE A 119 -0.83 16.88 -9.02
C PHE A 119 -0.08 16.00 -8.00
N LEU A 120 1.19 16.31 -7.73
CA LEU A 120 1.97 15.61 -6.72
C LEU A 120 1.38 15.77 -5.32
N SER A 121 0.92 16.96 -4.95
CA SER A 121 0.26 17.17 -3.65
C SER A 121 -1.00 16.33 -3.51
N GLU A 122 -1.82 16.26 -4.55
CA GLU A 122 -3.04 15.44 -4.53
C GLU A 122 -2.71 13.95 -4.39
N ILE A 123 -1.68 13.47 -5.10
CA ILE A 123 -1.17 12.11 -4.95
C ILE A 123 -0.69 11.87 -3.52
N VAL A 124 0.12 12.76 -2.95
CA VAL A 124 0.66 12.60 -1.60
C VAL A 124 -0.45 12.54 -0.55
N ILE A 125 -1.48 13.39 -0.67
CA ILE A 125 -2.62 13.38 0.24
C ILE A 125 -3.38 12.05 0.11
N ARG A 126 -3.64 11.59 -1.12
CA ARG A 126 -4.32 10.32 -1.38
C ARG A 126 -3.52 9.12 -0.86
N THR A 127 -2.21 9.09 -1.08
CA THR A 127 -1.34 8.01 -0.61
C THR A 127 -1.25 8.01 0.92
N TYR A 128 -1.11 9.17 1.55
CA TYR A 128 -1.11 9.29 3.01
C TYR A 128 -2.43 8.85 3.64
N ALA A 129 -3.57 9.23 3.05
CA ALA A 129 -4.89 8.79 3.51
C ALA A 129 -5.06 7.27 3.41
N ASN A 130 -4.70 6.68 2.27
CA ASN A 130 -4.74 5.22 2.10
C ASN A 130 -3.81 4.51 3.08
N PHE A 131 -2.62 5.04 3.31
CA PHE A 131 -1.66 4.50 4.26
C PHE A 131 -2.21 4.50 5.70
N LEU A 132 -2.87 5.59 6.12
CA LEU A 132 -3.53 5.67 7.42
C LEU A 132 -4.69 4.68 7.56
N VAL A 133 -5.50 4.48 6.51
CA VAL A 133 -6.59 3.49 6.52
C VAL A 133 -6.03 2.08 6.68
N ILE A 134 -4.97 1.75 5.93
CA ILE A 134 -4.29 0.46 6.07
C ILE A 134 -3.72 0.29 7.48
N GLY A 135 -3.09 1.33 8.04
CA GLY A 135 -2.60 1.31 9.42
C GLY A 135 -3.71 1.05 10.45
N LYS A 136 -4.86 1.71 10.32
CA LYS A 136 -6.04 1.45 11.16
C LYS A 136 -6.59 0.04 10.99
N MET A 137 -6.63 -0.47 9.75
CA MET A 137 -7.08 -1.83 9.47
C MET A 137 -6.18 -2.87 10.15
N ILE A 138 -4.86 -2.66 10.11
CA ILE A 138 -3.89 -3.52 10.80
C ILE A 138 -4.06 -3.45 12.32
N ALA A 139 -4.24 -2.25 12.90
CA ALA A 139 -4.49 -2.10 14.33
C ALA A 139 -5.76 -2.85 14.78
N ASN A 140 -6.86 -2.70 14.03
CA ASN A 140 -8.11 -3.43 14.30
C ASN A 140 -7.94 -4.95 14.17
N LEU A 141 -7.13 -5.43 13.21
CA LEU A 141 -6.81 -6.86 13.07
C LEU A 141 -6.04 -7.39 14.28
N VAL A 142 -5.10 -6.62 14.81
CA VAL A 142 -4.35 -6.97 16.03
C VAL A 142 -5.29 -7.03 17.25
N GLU A 143 -6.17 -6.04 17.40
CA GLU A 143 -7.15 -6.01 18.49
C GLU A 143 -8.14 -7.18 18.43
N MET A 144 -8.64 -7.52 17.24
CA MET A 144 -9.48 -8.71 17.05
C MET A 144 -8.74 -10.01 17.38
N GLY A 145 -7.44 -10.09 17.06
CA GLY A 145 -6.58 -11.21 17.45
C GLY A 145 -6.41 -11.35 18.96
N ALA A 146 -6.20 -10.23 19.66
CA ALA A 146 -6.08 -10.19 21.12
C ALA A 146 -7.39 -10.59 21.82
N GLN A 147 -8.54 -10.11 21.33
CA GLN A 147 -9.85 -10.49 21.86
C GLN A 147 -10.16 -11.97 21.65
N LYS A 148 -9.88 -12.52 20.45
CA LYS A 148 -10.05 -13.96 20.19
C LYS A 148 -9.17 -14.83 21.09
N SER A 149 -7.94 -14.41 21.36
CA SER A 149 -7.04 -15.11 22.29
C SER A 149 -7.58 -15.08 23.73
N LYS A 150 -8.09 -13.93 24.19
CA LYS A 150 -8.68 -13.78 25.52
C LYS A 150 -9.95 -14.64 25.69
N GLN A 151 -10.82 -14.66 24.68
CA GLN A 151 -12.04 -15.47 24.68
C GLN A 151 -11.72 -16.98 24.69
N ARG A 152 -10.73 -17.41 23.90
CA ARG A 152 -10.30 -18.81 23.86
C ARG A 152 -9.70 -19.25 25.20
N ASN A 153 -8.88 -18.41 25.83
CA ASN A 153 -8.33 -18.69 27.17
C ASN A 153 -9.40 -18.68 28.26
N ALA A 154 -10.39 -17.78 28.19
CA ALA A 154 -11.52 -17.78 29.12
C ALA A 154 -12.34 -19.07 28.98
N ASN A 155 -12.70 -19.47 27.76
CA ASN A 155 -13.43 -20.72 27.53
C ASN A 155 -12.65 -21.94 28.04
N ILE A 156 -11.33 -22.00 27.87
CA ILE A 156 -10.49 -23.08 28.42
C ILE A 156 -10.48 -23.06 29.96
N LEU A 157 -10.46 -21.89 30.58
CA LEU A 157 -10.51 -21.75 32.03
C LEU A 157 -11.88 -22.19 32.58
N TYR A 158 -12.98 -21.79 31.93
CA TYR A 158 -14.34 -22.24 32.25
C TYR A 158 -14.51 -23.75 32.10
N ASP A 159 -13.95 -24.34 31.04
CA ASP A 159 -14.00 -25.79 30.84
C ASP A 159 -13.28 -26.52 31.98
N LYS A 160 -12.13 -25.98 32.45
CA LYS A 160 -11.42 -26.51 33.62
C LYS A 160 -12.15 -26.32 34.94
N GLU A 161 -13.04 -25.34 35.04
CA GLU A 161 -13.81 -25.06 36.26
C GLU A 161 -15.15 -25.83 36.30
N CYS A 162 -15.65 -26.25 35.13
CA CYS A 162 -16.79 -27.18 35.02
C CYS A 162 -16.38 -28.65 35.17
N GLU A 163 -15.11 -28.98 34.93
CA GLU A 163 -14.52 -30.29 35.16
C GLU A 163 -13.95 -30.39 36.60
N ASP A 164 -14.79 -30.24 37.62
CA ASP A 164 -14.56 -31.05 38.83
C ASP A 164 -15.00 -32.49 38.50
N GLU A 165 -14.21 -33.16 37.66
CA GLU A 165 -14.40 -34.53 37.18
C GLU A 165 -14.68 -35.47 38.36
N THR A 166 -14.07 -35.18 39.51
CA THR A 166 -14.20 -35.96 40.73
C THR A 166 -15.63 -36.00 41.27
N GLU A 167 -16.38 -34.90 41.26
CA GLU A 167 -17.77 -34.92 41.76
C GLU A 167 -18.74 -35.57 40.77
N ARG A 168 -18.61 -35.29 39.47
CA ARG A 168 -19.46 -35.92 38.45
C ARG A 168 -19.24 -37.43 38.39
N ASP A 169 -17.98 -37.90 38.39
CA ASP A 169 -17.68 -39.33 38.28
C ASP A 169 -18.13 -40.11 39.52
N ASN A 170 -18.00 -39.52 40.71
CA ASN A 170 -18.51 -40.11 41.95
C ASN A 170 -20.04 -40.19 41.94
N PHE A 171 -20.71 -39.14 41.46
CA PHE A 171 -22.16 -39.14 41.32
C PHE A 171 -22.65 -40.17 40.29
N ILE A 172 -22.05 -40.24 39.10
CA ILE A 172 -22.43 -41.18 38.05
C ILE A 172 -22.22 -42.63 38.49
N LYS A 173 -21.11 -42.93 39.18
CA LYS A 173 -20.89 -44.25 39.79
C LYS A 173 -21.96 -44.58 40.80
N GLY A 174 -22.25 -43.68 41.75
CA GLY A 174 -23.29 -43.89 42.76
C GLY A 174 -24.68 -44.08 42.14
N PHE A 175 -25.04 -43.25 41.16
CA PHE A 175 -26.32 -43.32 40.45
C PHE A 175 -26.48 -44.64 39.68
N ASN A 176 -25.45 -45.08 38.96
CA ASN A 176 -25.48 -46.35 38.24
C ASN A 176 -25.55 -47.52 39.21
N THR A 177 -24.81 -47.50 40.32
CA THR A 177 -24.92 -48.53 41.36
C THR A 177 -26.36 -48.66 41.85
N ILE A 178 -27.00 -47.55 42.26
CA ILE A 178 -28.37 -47.55 42.78
C ILE A 178 -29.39 -48.02 41.73
N ARG A 179 -29.25 -47.56 40.47
CA ARG A 179 -30.17 -47.91 39.38
C ARG A 179 -30.20 -49.41 39.07
N PHE A 180 -29.07 -50.11 39.24
CA PHE A 180 -28.98 -51.55 38.97
C PHE A 180 -29.21 -52.44 40.19
N THR A 181 -29.14 -51.88 41.41
CA THR A 181 -29.43 -52.62 42.64
C THR A 181 -30.89 -52.54 43.04
N ASP A 182 -31.56 -51.41 42.78
CA ASP A 182 -32.91 -51.14 43.26
C ASP A 182 -33.95 -51.45 42.17
N PRO A 183 -34.81 -52.47 42.35
CA PRO A 183 -35.75 -52.91 41.32
C PRO A 183 -36.79 -51.83 40.96
N ASP A 184 -37.18 -50.98 41.91
CA ASP A 184 -38.17 -49.91 41.69
C ASP A 184 -37.66 -48.80 40.75
N ILE A 185 -36.38 -48.48 40.80
CA ILE A 185 -35.77 -47.41 39.99
C ILE A 185 -35.49 -47.90 38.57
N SER A 186 -35.15 -49.18 38.42
CA SER A 186 -34.88 -49.81 37.13
C SER A 186 -36.11 -49.85 36.20
N ALA A 187 -37.32 -49.85 36.78
CA ALA A 187 -38.59 -49.96 36.07
C ALA A 187 -39.11 -48.62 35.49
N ILE A 188 -38.40 -47.51 35.70
CA ILE A 188 -38.82 -46.17 35.25
C ILE A 188 -38.36 -45.92 33.80
N ASP A 189 -39.31 -45.74 32.88
CA ASP A 189 -39.02 -45.39 31.48
C ASP A 189 -38.48 -43.96 31.32
N PRO A 190 -37.36 -43.75 30.59
CA PRO A 190 -36.82 -42.41 30.37
C PRO A 190 -37.66 -41.63 29.35
N LYS A 191 -38.29 -40.51 29.79
CA LYS A 191 -39.05 -39.62 28.90
C LYS A 191 -38.16 -38.56 28.25
N LEU A 192 -38.03 -38.55 26.92
CA LEU A 192 -37.34 -37.49 26.19
C LEU A 192 -38.18 -36.19 26.15
N ARG A 193 -37.62 -35.07 26.61
CA ARG A 193 -38.07 -33.72 26.23
C ARG A 193 -37.11 -33.17 25.18
N VAL A 194 -37.50 -33.18 23.91
CA VAL A 194 -36.77 -32.46 22.85
C VAL A 194 -37.24 -31.01 22.84
N ARG A 195 -36.33 -30.04 22.99
CA ARG A 195 -36.64 -28.63 22.70
C ARG A 195 -36.44 -28.39 21.20
N ARG A 196 -37.45 -27.85 20.50
CA ARG A 196 -37.28 -27.30 19.15
C ARG A 196 -36.63 -25.91 19.26
N ASP A 197 -35.68 -25.60 18.38
CA ASP A 197 -35.14 -24.24 18.26
C ASP A 197 -36.18 -23.32 17.59
N LEU A 198 -36.39 -22.13 18.14
CA LEU A 198 -37.36 -21.14 17.63
C LEU A 198 -36.78 -20.35 16.44
N ALA A 199 -37.60 -20.07 15.43
CA ALA A 199 -37.22 -19.19 14.31
C ALA A 199 -37.16 -17.71 14.75
N ARG A 200 -36.36 -16.85 14.10
CA ARG A 200 -36.27 -15.40 14.42
C ARG A 200 -37.63 -14.68 14.59
N PRO A 201 -38.64 -14.84 13.70
CA PRO A 201 -39.94 -14.17 13.88
C PRO A 201 -40.73 -14.71 15.09
N GLU A 202 -40.58 -16.00 15.42
CA GLU A 202 -41.16 -16.59 16.63
C GLU A 202 -40.48 -16.03 17.89
N LEU A 203 -39.16 -15.78 17.82
CA LEU A 203 -38.39 -15.19 18.92
C LEU A 203 -38.81 -13.74 19.20
N GLU A 204 -39.00 -12.92 18.16
CA GLU A 204 -39.50 -11.54 18.30
C GLU A 204 -40.89 -11.52 18.93
N THR A 205 -41.77 -12.43 18.50
CA THR A 205 -43.11 -12.60 19.07
C THR A 205 -43.02 -13.01 20.56
N LEU A 206 -42.08 -13.89 20.92
CA LEU A 206 -41.85 -14.31 22.30
C LEU A 206 -41.30 -13.18 23.18
N CYS A 207 -40.39 -12.35 22.66
CA CYS A 207 -39.89 -11.19 23.39
C CYS A 207 -41.01 -10.17 23.64
N ALA A 208 -41.77 -9.82 22.60
CA ALA A 208 -42.88 -8.89 22.71
C ALA A 208 -43.97 -9.40 23.67
N SER A 209 -44.29 -10.70 23.65
CA SER A 209 -45.27 -11.29 24.57
C SER A 209 -44.76 -11.34 26.01
N ARG A 210 -43.46 -11.63 26.25
CA ARG A 210 -42.85 -11.57 27.59
C ARG A 210 -42.90 -10.15 28.17
N GLU A 211 -42.53 -9.17 27.36
CA GLU A 211 -42.53 -7.76 27.76
C GLU A 211 -43.95 -7.30 28.11
N PHE A 212 -44.92 -7.59 27.24
CA PHE A 212 -46.33 -7.26 27.47
C PHE A 212 -46.89 -7.89 28.76
N VAL A 213 -46.66 -9.19 28.96
CA VAL A 213 -47.14 -9.90 30.17
C VAL A 213 -46.54 -9.30 31.43
N TYR A 214 -45.24 -8.98 31.40
CA TYR A 214 -44.57 -8.41 32.55
C TYR A 214 -45.10 -7.01 32.89
N ASP A 215 -45.17 -6.13 31.90
CA ASP A 215 -45.58 -4.74 32.10
C ASP A 215 -47.03 -4.64 32.59
N GLU A 216 -47.95 -5.40 31.98
CA GLU A 216 -49.35 -5.38 32.38
C GLU A 216 -49.58 -6.00 33.76
N ASN A 217 -48.87 -7.07 34.11
CA ASN A 217 -48.97 -7.68 35.43
C ASN A 217 -48.33 -6.79 36.52
N LEU A 218 -47.25 -6.07 36.19
CA LEU A 218 -46.62 -5.12 37.10
C LEU A 218 -47.53 -3.93 37.39
N LYS A 219 -48.18 -3.36 36.36
CA LYS A 219 -49.18 -2.29 36.51
C LYS A 219 -50.39 -2.75 37.34
N ALA A 220 -50.88 -3.96 37.09
CA ALA A 220 -52.04 -4.51 37.78
C ALA A 220 -51.73 -5.02 39.20
N LYS A 221 -50.44 -5.20 39.56
CA LYS A 221 -49.97 -5.90 40.79
C LYS A 221 -50.54 -7.32 40.96
N GLU A 222 -51.07 -7.88 39.89
CA GLU A 222 -51.68 -9.20 39.81
C GLU A 222 -51.32 -9.87 38.49
N THR A 223 -51.27 -11.20 38.48
CA THR A 223 -50.99 -12.02 37.29
C THR A 223 -52.19 -12.09 36.36
N LYS A 224 -52.49 -10.98 35.69
CA LYS A 224 -53.60 -10.85 34.73
C LYS A 224 -53.35 -11.64 33.45
N TYR A 225 -52.10 -11.74 33.00
CA TYR A 225 -51.70 -12.49 31.82
C TYR A 225 -50.68 -13.59 32.15
N ILE A 226 -50.76 -14.73 31.45
CA ILE A 226 -49.84 -15.86 31.56
C ILE A 226 -49.34 -16.27 30.17
N MET A 227 -48.09 -16.73 30.10
CA MET A 227 -47.48 -17.23 28.88
C MET A 227 -47.98 -18.62 28.48
N VAL A 228 -48.20 -18.79 27.17
CA VAL A 228 -48.51 -20.06 26.51
C VAL A 228 -47.62 -20.16 25.28
N ASP A 229 -46.60 -21.00 25.39
CA ASP A 229 -45.53 -21.18 24.41
C ASP A 229 -44.86 -19.84 24.03
N ILE A 230 -45.25 -19.27 22.88
CA ILE A 230 -44.70 -18.03 22.30
C ILE A 230 -45.63 -16.82 22.55
N SER A 231 -46.90 -17.07 22.92
CA SER A 231 -47.96 -16.07 23.06
C SER A 231 -48.41 -15.91 24.51
N TYR A 232 -49.34 -14.99 24.77
CA TYR A 232 -49.94 -14.81 26.09
C TYR A 232 -51.46 -14.98 26.05
N LYS A 233 -52.04 -15.38 27.18
CA LYS A 233 -53.49 -15.45 27.39
C LYS A 233 -53.89 -14.78 28.70
N LEU A 234 -55.16 -14.45 28.82
CA LEU A 234 -55.73 -13.96 30.08
C LEU A 234 -55.74 -15.08 31.13
N ASN A 235 -55.33 -14.73 32.34
CA ASN A 235 -55.40 -15.63 33.48
C ASN A 235 -56.82 -15.64 34.06
N ALA A 236 -57.46 -16.80 34.08
CA ALA A 236 -58.78 -16.98 34.68
C ALA A 236 -58.80 -16.83 36.21
N LYS A 237 -57.64 -16.92 36.88
CA LYS A 237 -57.50 -16.80 38.35
C LYS A 237 -56.28 -15.95 38.71
N PRO A 238 -56.40 -14.61 38.74
CA PRO A 238 -55.29 -13.72 39.04
C PRO A 238 -54.77 -13.96 40.47
N ARG A 239 -53.45 -13.97 40.59
CA ARG A 239 -52.69 -14.09 41.85
C ARG A 239 -51.82 -12.85 42.04
N PRO A 240 -51.55 -12.41 43.28
CA PRO A 240 -50.68 -11.27 43.52
C PRO A 240 -49.33 -11.46 42.82
N PHE A 241 -48.89 -10.45 42.07
CA PHE A 241 -47.66 -10.52 41.28
C PHE A 241 -46.47 -10.08 42.15
N THR A 242 -45.77 -11.07 42.73
CA THR A 242 -44.54 -10.84 43.48
C THR A 242 -43.32 -10.88 42.57
N LEU A 243 -42.51 -9.83 42.64
CA LEU A 243 -41.30 -9.65 41.86
C LEU A 243 -40.19 -10.54 42.46
N PHE A 244 -40.10 -11.79 42.03
CA PHE A 244 -38.86 -12.55 42.22
C PHE A 244 -37.82 -11.95 41.27
N ALA A 245 -36.94 -11.11 41.83
CA ALA A 245 -35.89 -10.42 41.13
C ALA A 245 -34.90 -11.43 40.51
N PHE A 246 -35.18 -11.88 39.31
CA PHE A 246 -34.15 -12.31 38.37
C PHE A 246 -33.97 -11.17 37.36
N PRO A 247 -32.81 -10.50 37.34
CA PRO A 247 -32.58 -9.37 36.44
C PRO A 247 -32.70 -9.87 35.00
N VAL A 248 -33.75 -9.45 34.30
CA VAL A 248 -33.86 -9.64 32.85
C VAL A 248 -32.87 -8.68 32.23
N THR A 249 -31.69 -9.19 31.87
CA THR A 249 -30.70 -8.45 31.11
C THR A 249 -31.35 -8.00 29.81
N ARG A 250 -31.43 -6.68 29.60
CA ARG A 250 -31.80 -6.06 28.33
C ARG A 250 -30.86 -6.58 27.24
N LEU A 251 -31.31 -7.55 26.45
CA LEU A 251 -30.71 -7.88 25.17
C LEU A 251 -31.15 -6.81 24.18
N THR A 252 -30.44 -5.68 24.17
CA THR A 252 -30.48 -4.75 23.06
C THR A 252 -29.84 -5.43 21.86
N LEU A 253 -30.66 -5.79 20.87
CA LEU A 253 -30.21 -6.19 19.54
C LEU A 253 -29.40 -5.04 18.93
N ALA A 254 -28.11 -5.28 18.72
CA ALA A 254 -27.21 -4.51 17.86
C ALA A 254 -26.73 -5.44 16.74
#